data_AF-A0A1E4Q4N5-F1
#
_entry.id   AF-A0A1E4Q4N5-F1
#
_cell.length_a   1.000
_cell.length_b   1.000
_cell.length_c   1.000
_cell.angle_alpha   90.00
_cell.angle_beta   90.00
_cell.angle_gamma   90.00
#
_symmetry.space_group_name_H-M   'P 1'
#
loop_
_entity.id
_entity.type
_entity.pdbx_description
1 polymer ?
#
loop_
_entity_poly.entity_id
_entity_poly.type
_entity_poly.pdbx_seq_one_letter_code
_entity_poly.pdbx_strand_id
1 'polypeptide(L)'
;MPYDQSWMGYGFVGGLQAGAISAIAGALLLVLFHALGRRGGWSEAKKIGWAYLLALLLSGGGDLGNLFYFNFAQLQSLQLLRAKLAEVHDPDNLGTRAFCEMVGVAVGIFAAWIVIHWLAQRRARGERAG
;
A
#
# COMPACT_ATOMS: atom_id res chain seq x y z
N MET A 1 -7.14 -0.04 8.58
CA MET A 1 -7.63 -1.43 8.49
C MET A 1 -8.07 -1.88 9.87
N PRO A 2 -9.06 -2.78 10.04
CA PRO A 2 -9.41 -3.28 11.37
C PRO A 2 -8.49 -4.47 11.72
N TYR A 3 -7.22 -4.19 11.99
CA TYR A 3 -6.34 -5.14 12.67
C TYR A 3 -5.73 -4.42 13.88
N ASP A 4 -5.20 -5.19 14.84
CA ASP A 4 -4.61 -4.60 16.04
C ASP A 4 -3.35 -3.78 15.68
N GLN A 5 -3.41 -2.48 15.90
CA GLN A 5 -2.33 -1.51 15.66
C GLN A 5 -1.65 -1.06 16.96
N SER A 6 -1.94 -1.70 18.10
CA SER A 6 -1.37 -1.35 19.42
C SER A 6 0.17 -1.37 19.47
N TRP A 7 0.79 -2.12 18.58
CA TRP A 7 2.25 -2.24 18.45
C TRP A 7 2.88 -1.19 17.52
N MET A 8 2.07 -0.45 16.76
CA MET A 8 2.56 0.61 15.87
C MET A 8 2.81 1.90 16.64
N GLY A 9 3.86 2.62 16.26
CA GLY A 9 4.16 3.94 16.79
C GLY A 9 3.12 5.00 16.37
N TYR A 10 3.29 6.19 16.93
CA TYR A 10 2.52 7.39 16.58
C TYR A 10 3.37 8.36 15.75
N GLY A 11 2.71 9.36 15.16
CA GLY A 11 3.34 10.42 14.38
C GLY A 11 4.06 9.89 13.15
N PHE A 12 5.21 10.51 12.86
CA PHE A 12 6.00 10.15 11.69
C PHE A 12 6.52 8.71 11.71
N VAL A 13 6.86 8.18 12.90
CA VAL A 13 7.33 6.79 13.04
C VAL A 13 6.22 5.80 12.70
N GLY A 14 5.00 6.03 13.21
CA GLY A 14 3.82 5.24 12.86
C GLY A 14 3.50 5.31 11.37
N GLY A 15 3.62 6.49 10.77
CA GLY A 15 3.47 6.69 9.33
C GLY A 15 4.48 5.86 8.52
N LEU A 16 5.76 5.90 8.85
CA LEU A 16 6.78 5.10 8.17
C LEU A 16 6.54 3.58 8.31
N GLN A 17 6.11 3.12 9.49
CA GLN A 17 5.74 1.72 9.70
C GLN A 17 4.56 1.31 8.82
N ALA A 18 3.50 2.14 8.75
CA ALA A 18 2.37 1.91 7.85
C ALA A 18 2.83 1.84 6.39
N GLY A 19 3.66 2.81 5.97
CA GLY A 19 4.27 2.83 4.65
C GLY A 19 5.12 1.60 4.32
N ALA A 20 5.87 1.07 5.27
CA ALA A 20 6.67 -0.13 5.08
C ALA A 20 5.78 -1.37 4.84
N ILE A 21 4.67 -1.50 5.59
CA ILE A 21 3.67 -2.57 5.39
C ILE A 21 3.03 -2.43 3.99
N SER A 22 2.63 -1.22 3.62
CA SER A 22 2.10 -0.92 2.28
C SER A 22 3.09 -1.22 1.16
N ALA A 23 4.39 -0.99 1.38
CA ALA A 23 5.43 -1.35 0.42
C ALA A 23 5.50 -2.88 0.22
N ILE A 24 5.43 -3.65 1.31
CA ILE A 24 5.38 -5.12 1.21
C ILE A 24 4.13 -5.56 0.43
N ALA A 25 2.96 -4.99 0.74
CA ALA A 25 1.72 -5.30 0.02
C ALA A 25 1.82 -4.98 -1.49
N GLY A 26 2.37 -3.80 -1.84
CA GLY A 26 2.61 -3.38 -3.22
C GLY A 26 3.56 -4.32 -3.96
N ALA A 27 4.68 -4.67 -3.34
CA ALA A 27 5.65 -5.60 -3.90
C ALA A 27 5.03 -6.98 -4.17
N LEU A 28 4.33 -7.55 -3.19
CA LEU A 28 3.68 -8.86 -3.31
C LEU A 28 2.62 -8.88 -4.41
N LEU A 29 1.78 -7.83 -4.49
CA LEU A 29 0.77 -7.75 -5.53
C LEU A 29 1.37 -7.57 -6.92
N LEU A 30 2.47 -6.80 -7.07
CA LEU A 30 3.15 -6.74 -8.36
C LEU A 30 3.69 -8.11 -8.77
N VAL A 31 4.31 -8.86 -7.84
CA VAL A 31 4.79 -10.22 -8.12
C VAL A 31 3.64 -11.13 -8.56
N LEU A 32 2.49 -11.07 -7.87
CA LEU A 32 1.29 -11.81 -8.23
C LEU A 32 0.79 -11.46 -9.64
N PHE A 33 0.58 -10.17 -9.93
CA PHE A 33 0.10 -9.72 -11.23
C PHE A 33 1.12 -9.94 -12.35
N HIS A 34 2.41 -9.93 -12.04
CA HIS A 34 3.44 -10.32 -12.98
C HIS A 34 3.32 -11.80 -13.34
N ALA A 35 3.14 -12.69 -12.35
CA ALA A 35 2.94 -14.12 -12.57
C ALA A 35 1.65 -14.43 -13.36
N LEU A 36 0.53 -13.77 -13.02
CA LEU A 36 -0.75 -13.93 -13.72
C LEU A 36 -0.70 -13.35 -15.14
N GLY A 37 -0.17 -12.12 -15.27
CA GLY A 37 -0.13 -11.39 -16.52
C GLY A 37 0.82 -11.98 -17.56
N ARG A 38 1.83 -12.76 -17.15
CA ARG A 38 2.67 -13.54 -18.06
C ARG A 38 1.88 -14.57 -18.88
N ARG A 39 0.80 -15.13 -18.34
CA ARG A 39 -0.04 -16.11 -19.04
C ARG A 39 -1.09 -15.45 -19.94
N GLY A 40 -1.52 -14.23 -19.61
CA GLY A 40 -2.60 -13.53 -20.29
C GLY A 40 -2.19 -12.38 -21.21
N GLY A 41 -0.89 -12.17 -21.46
CA GLY A 41 -0.41 -11.10 -22.36
C GLY A 41 -0.66 -9.67 -21.84
N TRP A 42 -0.73 -9.47 -20.52
CA TRP A 42 -1.01 -8.15 -19.97
C TRP A 42 0.18 -7.20 -20.17
N SER A 43 -0.11 -5.94 -20.50
CA SER A 43 0.90 -4.87 -20.53
C SER A 43 1.44 -4.57 -19.13
N GLU A 44 2.68 -4.07 -19.03
CA GLU A 44 3.29 -3.70 -17.75
C GLU A 44 2.48 -2.63 -17.00
N ALA A 45 1.97 -1.63 -17.73
CA ALA A 45 1.11 -0.60 -17.15
C ALA A 45 -0.14 -1.20 -16.47
N LYS A 46 -0.75 -2.23 -17.06
CA LYS A 46 -1.92 -2.91 -16.47
C LYS A 46 -1.55 -3.65 -15.19
N LYS A 47 -0.41 -4.34 -15.16
CA LYS A 47 0.08 -5.06 -13.98
C LYS A 47 0.37 -4.09 -12.83
N ILE A 48 1.09 -3.01 -13.12
CA ILE A 48 1.44 -1.96 -12.15
C ILE A 48 0.18 -1.26 -11.64
N GLY A 49 -0.75 -0.89 -12.55
CA GLY A 49 -1.98 -0.20 -12.18
C GLY A 49 -2.84 -1.04 -11.23
N TRP A 50 -3.09 -2.32 -11.56
CA TRP A 50 -3.86 -3.20 -10.68
C TRP A 50 -3.14 -3.51 -9.37
N ALA A 51 -1.82 -3.70 -9.40
CA ALA A 51 -1.04 -3.88 -8.19
C ALA A 51 -1.14 -2.65 -7.27
N TYR A 52 -1.01 -1.43 -7.81
CA TYR A 52 -1.09 -0.19 -7.04
C TYR A 52 -2.47 0.01 -6.45
N LEU A 53 -3.52 -0.10 -7.28
CA LEU A 53 -4.91 0.10 -6.84
C LEU A 53 -5.29 -0.89 -5.73
N LEU A 54 -5.00 -2.19 -5.92
CA LEU A 54 -5.34 -3.20 -4.93
C LEU A 54 -4.43 -3.13 -3.69
N ALA A 55 -3.16 -2.79 -3.83
CA ALA A 55 -2.29 -2.62 -2.66
C ALA A 55 -2.72 -1.42 -1.82
N LEU A 56 -3.14 -0.32 -2.46
CA LEU A 56 -3.61 0.86 -1.75
C LEU A 56 -4.95 0.59 -1.05
N LEU A 57 -5.90 -0.05 -1.74
CA LEU A 57 -7.16 -0.47 -1.15
C LEU A 57 -6.93 -1.47 0.02
N LEU A 58 -6.03 -2.42 -0.23
CA LEU A 58 -5.44 -3.41 0.67
C LEU A 58 -4.98 -2.81 1.99
N SER A 59 -3.95 -1.99 1.86
CA SER A 59 -3.11 -1.54 2.96
C SER A 59 -3.56 -0.21 3.55
N GLY A 60 -3.70 0.82 2.71
CA GLY A 60 -4.05 2.18 3.13
C GLY A 60 -5.53 2.55 3.00
N GLY A 61 -6.38 1.62 2.57
CA GLY A 61 -7.81 1.88 2.40
C GLY A 61 -8.51 2.29 3.70
N GLY A 62 -7.99 1.84 4.85
CA GLY A 62 -8.52 2.25 6.15
C GLY A 62 -8.24 3.72 6.47
N ASP A 63 -6.99 4.16 6.39
CA ASP A 63 -6.64 5.54 6.73
C ASP A 63 -7.20 6.52 5.70
N LEU A 64 -7.17 6.16 4.40
CA LEU A 64 -7.83 6.93 3.34
C LEU A 64 -9.36 7.00 3.53
N GLY A 65 -9.99 5.88 3.91
CA GLY A 65 -11.42 5.83 4.20
C GLY A 65 -11.79 6.70 5.40
N ASN A 66 -10.97 6.68 6.46
CA ASN A 66 -11.14 7.55 7.62
C ASN A 66 -10.97 9.03 7.24
N LEU A 67 -9.96 9.38 6.44
CA LEU A 67 -9.79 10.75 5.94
C LEU A 67 -11.00 11.19 5.14
N PHE A 68 -11.48 10.34 4.22
CA PHE A 68 -12.68 10.64 3.44
C PHE A 68 -13.89 10.83 4.35
N TYR A 69 -14.11 9.93 5.30
CA TYR A 69 -15.23 9.98 6.23
C TYR A 69 -15.21 11.26 7.08
N PHE A 70 -14.09 11.60 7.71
CA PHE A 70 -14.03 12.80 8.57
C PHE A 70 -14.08 14.12 7.81
N ASN A 71 -13.72 14.15 6.52
CA ASN A 71 -13.80 15.35 5.71
C ASN A 71 -15.17 15.55 5.03
N PHE A 72 -15.86 14.47 4.68
CA PHE A 72 -17.06 14.55 3.84
C PHE A 72 -18.34 13.99 4.48
N ALA A 73 -18.24 13.16 5.52
CA ALA A 73 -19.43 12.66 6.20
C ALA A 73 -20.07 13.74 7.07
N GLN A 74 -21.40 13.84 7.03
CA GLN A 74 -22.16 14.72 7.92
C GLN A 74 -22.20 14.12 9.32
N LEU A 75 -21.23 14.48 10.15
CA LEU A 75 -21.19 14.12 11.56
C LEU A 75 -22.24 14.95 12.32
N GLN A 76 -23.36 14.29 12.67
CA GLN A 76 -24.52 14.93 13.29
C GLN A 76 -24.28 15.37 14.75
N SER A 77 -23.20 14.90 15.40
CA SER A 77 -22.87 15.28 16.78
C SER A 77 -21.38 15.15 17.10
N LEU A 78 -20.92 15.96 18.07
CA LEU A 78 -19.54 15.92 18.57
C LEU A 78 -19.23 14.58 19.27
N GLN A 79 -20.23 13.99 19.91
CA GLN A 79 -20.11 12.69 20.57
C GLN A 79 -19.82 11.57 19.57
N LEU A 80 -20.52 11.56 18.43
CA LEU A 80 -20.28 10.58 17.38
C LEU A 80 -18.88 10.72 16.77
N LEU A 81 -18.44 11.96 16.53
CA LEU A 81 -17.09 12.23 16.03
C LEU A 81 -16.04 11.71 17.02
N ARG A 82 -16.16 12.00 18.32
CA ARG A 82 -15.22 11.50 19.33
C ARG A 82 -15.20 9.98 19.42
N ALA A 83 -16.37 9.34 19.34
CA ALA A 83 -16.46 7.88 19.33
C ALA A 83 -15.73 7.30 18.11
N LYS A 84 -15.90 7.89 16.93
CA LYS A 84 -15.22 7.44 15.71
C LYS A 84 -13.72 7.73 15.69
N LEU A 85 -13.28 8.85 16.26
CA LEU A 85 -11.85 9.13 16.40
C LEU A 85 -11.16 8.17 17.38
N ALA A 86 -11.87 7.73 18.44
CA ALA A 86 -11.34 6.75 19.39
C ALA A 86 -11.12 5.35 18.78
N GLU A 87 -11.82 5.03 17.68
CA GLU A 87 -11.62 3.79 16.91
C GLU A 87 -10.41 3.88 15.96
N VAL A 88 -9.86 5.07 15.74
CA VAL A 88 -8.79 5.31 14.75
C VAL A 88 -7.44 5.34 15.46
N HIS A 89 -6.51 4.51 14.99
CA HIS A 89 -5.12 4.59 15.44
C HIS A 89 -4.50 5.93 15.02
N ASP A 90 -3.89 6.64 15.96
CA ASP A 90 -3.20 7.91 15.72
C ASP A 90 -4.01 8.92 14.88
N PRO A 91 -5.18 9.39 15.40
CA PRO A 91 -6.10 10.22 14.64
C PRO A 91 -5.51 11.58 14.25
N ASP A 92 -4.58 12.11 15.05
CA ASP A 92 -3.94 13.41 14.81
C ASP A 92 -2.98 13.39 13.61
N ASN A 93 -2.42 12.23 13.27
CA ASN A 93 -1.47 12.06 12.16
C ASN A 93 -2.01 11.18 11.03
N LEU A 94 -3.33 11.04 10.96
CA LEU A 94 -4.00 10.20 9.96
C LEU A 94 -3.60 10.55 8.51
N GLY A 95 -3.45 11.85 8.21
CA GLY A 95 -2.98 12.34 6.92
C GLY A 95 -1.57 11.86 6.58
N THR A 96 -0.66 11.93 7.54
CA THR A 96 0.73 11.46 7.39
C THR A 96 0.77 9.95 7.17
N ARG A 97 -0.02 9.18 7.92
CA ARG A 97 -0.11 7.73 7.76
C ARG A 97 -0.57 7.36 6.36
N ALA A 98 -1.70 7.91 5.90
CA ALA A 98 -2.23 7.66 4.56
C ALA A 98 -1.23 8.05 3.45
N PHE A 99 -0.53 9.18 3.61
CA PHE A 99 0.52 9.58 2.67
C PHE A 99 1.68 8.57 2.63
N CYS A 100 2.17 8.16 3.79
CA CYS A 100 3.24 7.15 3.88
C CYS A 100 2.81 5.82 3.27
N GLU A 101 1.56 5.39 3.44
CA GLU A 101 1.01 4.18 2.81
C GLU A 101 1.00 4.30 1.28
N MET A 102 0.52 5.42 0.73
CA MET A 102 0.53 5.69 -0.72
C MET A 102 1.95 5.63 -1.31
N VAL A 103 2.89 6.35 -0.67
CA VAL A 103 4.31 6.34 -1.07
C VAL A 103 4.90 4.94 -0.91
N GLY A 104 4.58 4.26 0.18
CA GLY A 104 5.00 2.89 0.46
C GLY A 104 4.61 1.94 -0.66
N VAL A 105 3.33 1.93 -1.07
CA VAL A 105 2.87 1.12 -2.22
C VAL A 105 3.69 1.41 -3.47
N ALA A 106 3.89 2.69 -3.82
CA ALA A 106 4.68 3.07 -4.99
C ALA A 106 6.12 2.55 -4.93
N VAL A 107 6.78 2.73 -3.79
CA VAL A 107 8.16 2.27 -3.55
C VAL A 107 8.24 0.74 -3.62
N GLY A 108 7.32 0.02 -3.00
CA GLY A 108 7.28 -1.44 -3.00
C GLY A 108 7.10 -2.02 -4.41
N ILE A 109 6.19 -1.45 -5.19
CA ILE A 109 5.98 -1.82 -6.59
C ILE A 109 7.25 -1.54 -7.41
N PHE A 110 7.83 -0.35 -7.27
CA PHE A 110 9.03 0.00 -8.00
C PHE A 110 10.22 -0.92 -7.67
N ALA A 111 10.42 -1.25 -6.39
CA ALA A 111 11.46 -2.18 -5.95
C ALA A 111 11.23 -3.59 -6.53
N ALA A 112 10.01 -4.11 -6.43
CA ALA A 112 9.67 -5.43 -6.99
C ALA A 112 9.86 -5.46 -8.52
N TRP A 113 9.52 -4.38 -9.21
CA TRP A 113 9.73 -4.24 -10.65
C TRP A 113 11.22 -4.35 -11.01
N ILE A 114 12.09 -3.60 -10.32
CA ILE A 114 13.55 -3.68 -10.52
C ILE A 114 14.04 -5.10 -10.32
N VAL A 115 13.64 -5.76 -9.23
CA VAL A 115 14.08 -7.13 -8.92
C VAL A 115 13.65 -8.12 -10.01
N ILE A 116 12.40 -8.04 -10.48
CA ILE A 116 11.88 -8.90 -11.54
C ILE A 116 12.70 -8.72 -12.83
N HIS A 117 12.94 -7.48 -13.25
CA HIS A 117 13.71 -7.19 -14.47
C HIS A 117 15.17 -7.62 -14.34
N TRP A 118 15.79 -7.40 -13.19
CA TRP A 118 17.15 -7.84 -12.92
C TRP A 118 17.29 -9.36 -12.95
N LEU A 119 16.35 -10.10 -12.34
CA LEU A 119 16.32 -11.57 -12.38
C LEU A 119 16.15 -12.09 -13.82
N ALA A 120 15.29 -11.45 -14.62
CA ALA A 120 15.08 -11.82 -16.02
C ALA A 120 16.36 -11.63 -16.86
N GLN A 121 17.07 -10.51 -16.68
CA GLN A 121 18.34 -10.25 -17.38
C GLN A 121 19.44 -11.24 -16.99
N ARG A 122 19.49 -11.67 -15.72
CA ARG A 122 20.46 -12.67 -15.26
C ARG A 122 20.24 -14.03 -15.90
N ARG A 123 18.98 -14.48 -16.01
CA ARG A 123 18.64 -15.74 -16.70
C ARG A 123 19.05 -15.72 -18.17
N ALA A 124 18.73 -14.65 -18.88
CA ALA A 124 19.09 -14.50 -20.29
C ALA A 124 20.61 -14.47 -20.54
N ARG A 125 21.40 -13.98 -19.58
CA ARG A 125 22.88 -14.03 -19.68
C ARG A 125 23.43 -15.43 -19.43
N GLY A 126 22.86 -16.18 -18.49
CA GLY A 126 23.26 -17.56 -18.22
C GLY A 126 23.01 -18.50 -19.41
N GLU A 127 21.87 -18.34 -20.08
CA GLU A 127 21.51 -19.14 -21.27
C GLU A 127 22.41 -18.88 -22.49
N ARG A 128 23.11 -17.75 -22.57
CA ARG A 128 24.03 -17.42 -23.67
C ARG A 128 25.46 -17.91 -23.45
N ALA A 129 25.79 -18.35 -22.24
CA ALA A 129 27.14 -18.71 -21.82
C ALA A 129 27.37 -20.23 -21.71
N GLY A 130 26.34 -21.05 -21.91
CA GLY A 130 26.40 -22.52 -21.99
C GLY A 130 26.02 -22.99 -23.37
#